data_AF-A0A4Q2A1U4-F1
#
_entry.id   AF-A0A4Q2A1U4-F1
#
_cell.length_a   1.000
_cell.length_b   1.000
_cell.length_c   1.000
_cell.angle_alpha   90.00
_cell.angle_beta   90.00
_cell.angle_gamma   90.00
#
_symmetry.space_group_name_H-M   'P 1'
#
loop_
_entity.id
_entity.type
_entity.pdbx_description
1 polymer ?
#
loop_
_entity_poly.entity_id
_entity_poly.type
_entity_poly.pdbx_seq_one_letter_code
_entity_poly.pdbx_strand_id
1 'polypeptide(L)'
;MIEKVQGESMTYESIRIGQPLATLRKRKGMSQDEVANYLKVTRQAISKWERNEALPDLQNMKMLSDLLEFSVDDLINGLILADAELVEGVATLTFIERVRESFGRSAETSNWLAEVLGATIGLVSVPIFIILLYMKVSFLLSVLVFFLVPPAYYVGKCIPVITDYLRTTDHIEGNEEW
;
A
#
# COMPACT_ATOMS: atom_id res chain seq x y z
N MET A 1 -26.60 -51.35 -2.45
CA MET A 1 -25.67 -50.38 -3.03
C MET A 1 -25.43 -49.32 -1.96
N ILE A 2 -24.46 -49.57 -1.08
CA ILE A 2 -24.08 -48.64 0.00
C ILE A 2 -22.74 -48.07 -0.41
N GLU A 3 -22.76 -46.83 -0.87
CA GLU A 3 -21.56 -46.08 -1.23
C GLU A 3 -20.90 -45.59 0.08
N LYS A 4 -19.90 -46.35 0.53
CA LYS A 4 -18.89 -45.86 1.47
C LYS A 4 -17.82 -45.14 0.66
N VAL A 5 -17.94 -43.82 0.52
CA VAL A 5 -16.76 -42.98 0.25
C VAL A 5 -16.20 -42.59 1.61
N GLN A 6 -15.21 -43.37 2.01
CA GLN A 6 -14.41 -43.17 3.21
C GLN A 6 -13.68 -41.84 3.04
N GLY A 7 -14.13 -40.81 3.78
CA GLY A 7 -13.46 -39.53 3.84
C GLY A 7 -12.00 -39.76 4.20
N GLU A 8 -11.11 -39.21 3.38
CA GLU A 8 -9.68 -39.13 3.64
C GLU A 8 -9.47 -38.55 5.04
N SER A 9 -9.06 -39.40 5.97
CA SER A 9 -8.53 -38.96 7.25
C SER A 9 -7.26 -38.19 6.93
N MET A 10 -7.32 -36.85 6.96
CA MET A 10 -6.16 -35.97 7.04
C MET A 10 -5.19 -36.54 8.07
N THR A 11 -4.14 -37.21 7.59
CA THR A 11 -3.14 -37.81 8.45
C THR A 11 -2.39 -36.67 9.11
N TYR A 12 -2.70 -36.39 10.38
CA TYR A 12 -1.92 -35.50 11.22
C TYR A 12 -0.51 -36.08 11.27
N GLU A 13 0.39 -35.54 10.46
CA GLU A 13 1.80 -35.87 10.55
C GLU A 13 2.22 -35.51 11.98
N SER A 14 2.72 -36.52 12.71
CA SER A 14 3.09 -36.33 14.11
C SER A 14 4.12 -35.21 14.18
N ILE A 15 3.78 -34.07 14.79
CA ILE A 15 4.69 -32.95 14.98
C ILE A 15 5.90 -33.45 15.80
N ARG A 16 7.10 -33.44 15.21
CA ARG A 16 8.33 -33.95 15.84
C ARG A 16 9.28 -32.82 16.21
N ILE A 17 9.14 -32.32 17.44
CA ILE A 17 9.91 -31.17 17.94
C ILE A 17 11.04 -31.56 18.90
N GLY A 18 11.10 -32.82 19.34
CA GLY A 18 11.96 -33.23 20.45
C GLY A 18 13.46 -33.11 20.18
N GLN A 19 13.92 -33.55 19.01
CA GLN A 19 15.32 -33.43 18.60
C GLN A 19 15.76 -31.96 18.41
N PRO A 20 15.02 -31.12 17.66
CA PRO A 20 15.29 -29.68 17.59
C PRO A 20 15.33 -29.00 18.96
N LEU A 21 14.37 -29.32 19.84
CA LEU A 21 14.28 -28.75 21.20
C LEU A 21 15.53 -29.09 22.03
N ALA A 22 15.94 -30.36 22.02
CA ALA A 22 17.14 -30.81 22.73
C ALA A 22 18.41 -30.13 22.18
N THR A 23 18.47 -29.91 20.86
CA THR A 23 19.60 -29.26 20.19
C THR A 23 19.70 -27.79 20.58
N LEU A 24 18.59 -27.05 20.52
CA LEU A 24 18.52 -25.64 20.93
C LEU A 24 18.91 -25.45 22.40
N ARG A 25 18.38 -26.30 23.28
CA ARG A 25 18.73 -26.28 24.71
C ARG A 25 20.23 -26.46 24.92
N LYS A 26 20.84 -27.45 24.25
CA LYS A 26 22.28 -27.71 24.33
C LYS A 26 23.11 -26.55 23.77
N ARG A 27 22.65 -25.89 22.70
CA ARG A 27 23.31 -24.69 22.15
C ARG A 27 23.34 -23.53 23.15
N LYS A 28 22.27 -23.34 23.91
CA LYS A 28 22.22 -22.36 25.01
C LYS A 28 22.98 -22.82 26.28
N GLY A 29 23.62 -23.99 26.25
CA GLY A 29 24.38 -24.52 27.39
C GLY A 29 23.52 -24.96 28.58
N MET A 30 22.20 -25.09 28.39
CA MET A 30 21.27 -25.35 29.49
C MET A 30 21.05 -26.85 29.71
N SER A 31 20.87 -27.25 30.97
CA SER A 31 20.39 -28.56 31.38
C SER A 31 18.86 -28.66 31.29
N GLN A 32 18.34 -29.90 31.28
CA GLN A 32 16.88 -30.11 31.34
C GLN A 32 16.27 -29.54 32.63
N ASP A 33 17.03 -29.58 33.73
CA ASP A 33 16.63 -29.05 35.04
C ASP A 33 16.50 -27.52 35.04
N GLU A 34 17.44 -26.81 34.40
CA GLU A 34 17.38 -25.35 34.27
C GLU A 34 16.19 -24.90 33.44
N VAL A 35 15.92 -25.57 32.31
CA VAL A 35 14.74 -25.28 31.48
C VAL A 35 13.45 -25.59 32.24
N ALA A 36 13.40 -26.72 32.96
CA ALA A 36 12.25 -27.09 33.77
C ALA A 36 11.95 -26.05 34.86
N ASN A 37 13.00 -25.56 35.54
CA ASN A 37 12.87 -24.52 36.57
C ASN A 37 12.36 -23.20 35.98
N TYR A 38 12.86 -22.78 34.81
CA TYR A 38 12.39 -21.57 34.14
C TYR A 38 10.91 -21.66 33.75
N LEU A 39 10.50 -22.81 33.19
CA LEU A 39 9.12 -23.05 32.76
C LEU A 39 8.17 -23.43 33.89
N LYS A 40 8.68 -23.62 35.12
CA LYS A 40 7.92 -24.13 36.28
C LYS A 40 7.23 -25.47 35.99
N VAL A 41 7.91 -26.31 35.23
CA VAL A 41 7.47 -27.69 34.91
C VAL A 41 8.45 -28.69 35.51
N THR A 42 8.11 -29.98 35.46
CA THR A 42 9.04 -31.02 35.91
C THR A 42 10.10 -31.30 34.86
N ARG A 43 11.31 -31.67 35.28
CA ARG A 43 12.37 -32.18 34.40
C ARG A 43 11.89 -33.34 33.51
N GLN A 44 11.00 -34.17 34.05
CA GLN A 44 10.37 -35.29 33.32
C GLN A 44 9.52 -34.81 32.14
N ALA A 45 8.83 -33.67 32.27
CA ALA A 45 8.08 -33.07 31.16
C ALA A 45 9.02 -32.69 30.02
N ILE A 46 10.12 -31.99 30.31
CA ILE A 46 11.15 -31.64 29.32
C ILE A 46 11.69 -32.90 28.62
N SER A 47 12.03 -33.94 29.39
CA SER A 47 12.52 -35.20 28.85
C SER A 47 11.51 -35.91 27.94
N LYS A 48 10.22 -35.84 28.25
CA LYS A 48 9.16 -36.39 27.39
C LYS A 48 9.01 -35.60 26.10
N TRP A 49 9.09 -34.27 26.16
CA TRP A 49 9.03 -33.41 24.97
C TRP A 49 10.23 -33.63 24.05
N GLU A 50 11.44 -33.73 24.60
CA GLU A 50 12.66 -34.01 23.83
C GLU A 50 12.65 -35.39 23.15
N ARG A 51 11.90 -36.36 23.71
CA ARG A 51 11.74 -37.71 23.14
C ARG A 51 10.51 -37.86 22.25
N ASN A 52 9.75 -36.79 22.02
CA ASN A 52 8.47 -36.80 21.31
C ASN A 52 7.40 -37.72 21.94
N GLU A 53 7.51 -38.00 23.24
CA GLU A 53 6.52 -38.81 23.99
C GLU A 53 5.31 -37.98 24.44
N ALA A 54 5.47 -36.66 24.49
CA ALA A 54 4.42 -35.69 24.75
C ALA A 54 4.73 -34.38 24.02
N LEU A 55 3.72 -33.54 23.83
CA LEU A 55 3.91 -32.18 23.33
C LEU A 55 3.72 -31.16 24.48
N PRO A 56 4.48 -30.06 24.50
CA PRO A 56 4.18 -28.93 25.35
C PRO A 56 2.86 -28.30 24.92
N ASP A 57 2.11 -27.77 25.88
CA ASP A 57 0.96 -26.93 25.57
C ASP A 57 1.40 -25.60 24.92
N LEU A 58 0.43 -24.82 24.44
CA LEU A 58 0.70 -23.55 23.77
C LEU A 58 1.49 -22.56 24.64
N GLN A 59 1.22 -22.53 25.95
CA GLN A 59 1.88 -21.61 26.87
C GLN A 59 3.35 -22.00 27.06
N ASN A 60 3.61 -23.28 27.33
CA ASN A 60 4.95 -23.83 27.45
C ASN A 60 5.72 -23.72 26.13
N MET A 61 5.06 -23.92 24.99
CA MET A 61 5.66 -23.75 23.67
C MET A 61 6.12 -22.31 23.44
N LYS A 62 5.29 -21.33 23.84
CA LYS A 62 5.67 -19.91 23.79
C LYS A 62 6.83 -19.59 24.72
N MET A 63 6.81 -20.10 25.96
CA MET A 63 7.90 -19.88 26.91
C MET A 63 9.21 -20.54 26.45
N LEU A 64 9.15 -21.71 25.80
CA LEU A 64 10.31 -22.34 25.18
C LEU A 64 10.86 -21.49 24.04
N SER A 65 9.97 -20.95 23.19
CA SER A 65 10.31 -20.05 22.08
C SER A 65 11.04 -18.80 22.57
N ASP A 66 10.54 -18.17 23.64
CA ASP A 66 11.18 -17.01 24.25
C ASP A 66 12.53 -17.36 24.90
N LEU A 67 12.63 -18.50 25.60
CA LEU A 67 13.84 -18.91 26.33
C LEU A 67 14.97 -19.37 25.39
N LEU A 68 14.63 -20.12 24.35
CA LEU A 68 15.57 -20.75 23.44
C LEU A 68 15.71 -19.99 22.11
N GLU A 69 15.03 -18.84 21.99
CA GLU A 69 15.08 -17.89 20.87
C GLU A 69 14.81 -18.54 19.50
N PHE A 70 13.70 -19.27 19.38
CA PHE A 70 13.26 -19.87 18.12
C PHE A 70 11.81 -19.50 17.79
N SER A 71 11.43 -19.54 16.51
CA SER A 71 10.03 -19.40 16.11
C SER A 71 9.29 -20.73 16.23
N VAL A 72 8.13 -20.72 16.89
CA VAL A 72 7.27 -21.90 17.02
C VAL A 72 6.89 -22.47 15.65
N ASP A 73 6.62 -21.60 14.67
CA ASP A 73 6.30 -22.01 13.31
C ASP A 73 7.49 -22.72 12.63
N ASP A 74 8.71 -22.22 12.83
CA ASP A 74 9.92 -22.82 12.24
C ASP A 74 10.25 -24.17 12.87
N LEU A 75 9.95 -24.33 14.16
CA LEU A 75 10.09 -25.58 14.88
C LEU A 75 9.09 -26.64 14.40
N ILE A 76 7.83 -26.26 14.21
CA ILE A 76 6.77 -27.16 13.72
C ILE A 76 7.02 -27.57 12.27
N ASN A 77 7.51 -26.65 11.44
CA ASN A 77 7.83 -26.92 10.03
C ASN A 77 9.18 -27.64 9.82
N GLY A 78 9.91 -27.97 10.90
CA GLY A 78 11.16 -28.74 10.82
C GLY A 78 12.37 -27.97 10.26
N LEU A 79 12.27 -26.65 10.12
CA LEU A 79 13.29 -25.80 9.49
C LEU A 79 14.56 -25.63 10.36
N ILE A 80 14.47 -25.92 11.66
CA ILE A 80 15.56 -25.71 12.64
C ILE A 80 16.74 -26.70 12.47
N LEU A 81 16.55 -27.80 11.72
CA LEU A 81 17.59 -28.82 11.52
C LEU A 81 18.63 -28.46 10.44
N ALA A 82 18.41 -27.40 9.66
CA ALA A 82 19.20 -27.12 8.47
C ALA A 82 20.51 -26.34 8.70
N ASP A 83 20.72 -25.74 9.87
CA ASP A 83 21.76 -24.73 10.00
C ASP A 83 22.35 -24.69 11.42
N ALA A 84 23.45 -25.41 11.66
CA ALA A 84 24.16 -25.37 12.94
C ALA A 84 25.51 -24.66 12.86
N GLU A 85 26.02 -24.35 11.66
CA GLU A 85 27.36 -23.77 11.47
C GLU A 85 27.33 -22.42 10.71
N LEU A 86 26.24 -22.08 10.02
CA LEU A 86 26.02 -20.76 9.41
C LEU A 86 25.06 -19.89 10.26
N VAL A 87 24.34 -20.51 11.21
CA VAL A 87 23.29 -19.90 12.04
C VAL A 87 23.77 -18.77 12.93
N GLU A 88 25.02 -18.69 13.39
CA GLU A 88 25.37 -17.63 14.35
C GLU A 88 25.34 -16.23 13.70
N GLY A 89 25.80 -16.13 12.45
CA GLY A 89 25.67 -14.90 11.65
C GLY A 89 24.24 -14.71 11.11
N VAL A 90 23.61 -15.79 10.65
CA VAL A 90 22.28 -15.75 10.02
C VAL A 90 21.16 -15.56 11.05
N ALA A 91 21.27 -16.06 12.28
CA ALA A 91 20.31 -15.88 13.36
C ALA A 91 20.28 -14.44 13.84
N THR A 92 21.46 -13.79 13.95
CA THR A 92 21.54 -12.37 14.29
C THR A 92 20.92 -11.51 13.19
N LEU A 93 21.20 -11.83 11.92
CA LEU A 93 20.61 -11.12 10.77
C LEU A 93 19.10 -11.38 10.62
N THR A 94 18.63 -12.60 10.79
CA THR A 94 17.19 -12.94 10.74
C THR A 94 16.45 -12.38 11.93
N PHE A 95 17.06 -12.29 13.11
CA PHE A 95 16.50 -11.59 14.25
C PHE A 95 16.41 -10.07 14.00
N ILE A 96 17.47 -9.46 13.46
CA ILE A 96 17.45 -8.03 13.07
C ILE A 96 16.40 -7.76 11.99
N GLU A 97 16.27 -8.62 10.98
CA GLU A 97 15.23 -8.49 9.95
C GLU A 97 13.83 -8.72 10.53
N ARG A 98 13.62 -9.71 11.43
CA ARG A 98 12.32 -9.90 12.11
C ARG A 98 11.96 -8.74 13.04
N VAL A 99 12.94 -8.17 13.73
CA VAL A 99 12.75 -6.97 14.55
C VAL A 99 12.40 -5.79 13.64
N ARG A 100 13.10 -5.59 12.52
CA ARG A 100 12.77 -4.60 11.49
C ARG A 100 11.38 -4.80 10.91
N GLU A 101 10.95 -6.03 10.66
CA GLU A 101 9.59 -6.38 10.22
C GLU A 101 8.54 -6.08 11.29
N SER A 102 8.84 -6.35 12.57
CA SER A 102 7.92 -6.03 13.68
C SER A 102 7.79 -4.52 13.93
N PHE A 103 8.85 -3.73 13.66
CA PHE A 103 8.77 -2.27 13.57
C PHE A 103 8.15 -1.78 12.24
N GLY A 104 8.19 -2.60 11.18
CA GLY A 104 7.73 -2.28 9.82
C GLY A 104 6.22 -2.18 9.63
N ARG A 105 5.39 -2.82 10.48
CA ARG A 105 3.92 -2.61 10.46
C ARG A 105 3.50 -1.21 10.87
N SER A 106 4.37 -0.42 11.51
CA SER A 106 4.07 0.98 11.85
C SER A 106 4.34 1.97 10.71
N ALA A 107 4.95 1.55 9.61
CA ALA A 107 5.16 2.39 8.43
C ALA A 107 4.08 2.19 7.35
N GLU A 108 3.38 1.05 7.35
CA GLU A 108 2.37 0.71 6.35
C GLU A 108 1.03 1.46 6.56
N THR A 109 0.81 2.03 7.74
CA THR A 109 -0.29 2.97 7.98
C THR A 109 -0.05 4.36 7.36
N SER A 110 1.09 4.60 6.69
CA SER A 110 1.45 5.93 6.15
C SER A 110 1.15 6.16 4.66
N ASN A 111 0.82 5.13 3.87
CA ASN A 111 0.59 5.30 2.42
C ASN A 111 -0.89 5.40 2.03
N TRP A 112 -1.81 4.75 2.75
CA TRP A 112 -3.23 4.80 2.40
C TRP A 112 -3.83 6.23 2.55
N LEU A 113 -3.35 7.00 3.53
CA LEU A 113 -3.74 8.40 3.73
C LEU A 113 -3.28 9.27 2.56
N ALA A 114 -2.09 9.04 2.01
CA ALA A 114 -1.59 9.79 0.88
C ALA A 114 -2.41 9.51 -0.40
N GLU A 115 -2.84 8.26 -0.60
CA GLU A 115 -3.70 7.88 -1.72
C GLU A 115 -5.12 8.49 -1.60
N VAL A 116 -5.73 8.43 -0.41
CA VAL A 116 -7.06 9.02 -0.15
C VAL A 116 -7.04 10.54 -0.23
N LEU A 117 -5.99 11.20 0.28
CA LEU A 117 -5.81 12.64 0.16
C LEU A 117 -5.56 13.06 -1.30
N GLY A 118 -4.79 12.29 -2.06
CA GLY A 118 -4.59 12.52 -3.49
C GLY A 118 -5.87 12.43 -4.31
N ALA A 119 -6.69 11.39 -4.06
CA ALA A 119 -7.96 11.19 -4.74
C ALA A 119 -8.99 12.29 -4.44
N THR A 120 -9.05 12.79 -3.20
CA THR A 120 -9.99 13.85 -2.78
C THR A 120 -9.61 15.22 -3.33
N ILE A 121 -8.31 15.56 -3.41
CA ILE A 121 -7.83 16.80 -4.03
C ILE A 121 -8.16 16.81 -5.52
N GLY A 122 -8.01 15.68 -6.22
CA GLY A 122 -8.39 15.55 -7.63
C GLY A 122 -9.87 15.84 -7.88
N LEU A 123 -10.76 15.29 -7.04
CA LEU A 123 -12.20 15.44 -7.20
C LEU A 123 -12.68 16.90 -7.07
N VAL A 124 -12.04 17.70 -6.21
CA VAL A 124 -12.41 19.10 -5.96
C VAL A 124 -11.66 20.08 -6.87
N SER A 125 -10.41 19.79 -7.22
CA SER A 125 -9.59 20.69 -8.05
C SER A 125 -10.04 20.76 -9.52
N VAL A 126 -10.47 19.64 -10.11
CA VAL A 126 -10.96 19.58 -11.50
C VAL A 126 -12.18 20.48 -11.73
N PRO A 127 -13.27 20.41 -10.93
CA PRO A 127 -14.42 21.30 -11.13
C PRO A 127 -14.08 22.76 -10.89
N ILE A 128 -13.24 23.08 -9.88
CA ILE A 128 -12.79 24.46 -9.65
C ILE A 128 -12.01 24.99 -10.86
N PHE A 129 -11.11 24.20 -11.45
CA PHE A 129 -10.35 24.60 -12.62
C PHE A 129 -11.25 24.84 -13.85
N ILE A 130 -12.23 23.96 -14.08
CA ILE A 130 -13.22 24.14 -15.16
C ILE A 130 -14.04 25.43 -14.95
N ILE A 131 -14.48 25.70 -13.73
CA ILE A 131 -15.19 26.94 -13.39
C ILE A 131 -14.31 28.16 -13.67
N LEU A 132 -13.04 28.14 -13.25
CA LEU A 132 -12.09 29.23 -13.51
C LEU A 132 -11.82 29.44 -15.00
N LEU A 133 -11.71 28.35 -15.77
CA LEU A 133 -11.55 28.41 -17.22
C LEU A 133 -12.77 29.03 -17.87
N TYR A 134 -13.98 28.63 -17.46
CA TYR A 134 -15.24 29.20 -17.94
C TYR A 134 -15.37 30.68 -17.60
N MET A 135 -15.00 31.09 -16.37
CA MET A 135 -15.01 32.50 -15.96
C MET A 135 -14.06 33.36 -16.81
N LYS A 136 -12.86 32.86 -17.14
CA LYS A 136 -11.92 33.56 -18.03
C LYS A 136 -12.45 33.65 -19.46
N VAL A 137 -13.04 32.57 -19.99
CA VAL A 137 -13.58 32.55 -21.36
C VAL A 137 -14.78 33.50 -21.50
N SER A 138 -15.70 33.52 -20.53
CA SER A 138 -16.83 34.45 -20.53
C SER A 138 -16.38 35.92 -20.46
N PHE A 139 -15.37 36.22 -19.63
CA PHE A 139 -14.77 37.55 -19.56
C PHE A 139 -14.09 37.97 -20.87
N LEU A 140 -13.29 37.08 -21.48
CA LEU A 140 -12.65 37.38 -22.76
C LEU A 140 -13.66 37.56 -23.89
N LEU A 141 -14.73 36.75 -23.91
CA LEU A 141 -15.81 36.87 -24.89
C LEU A 141 -16.56 38.19 -24.72
N SER A 142 -16.83 38.65 -23.49
CA SER A 142 -17.51 39.92 -23.27
C SER A 142 -16.65 41.11 -23.69
N VAL A 143 -15.34 41.08 -23.42
CA VAL A 143 -14.38 42.09 -23.91
C VAL A 143 -14.34 42.07 -25.45
N LEU A 144 -14.25 40.90 -26.06
CA LEU A 144 -14.25 40.76 -27.52
C LEU A 144 -15.53 41.35 -28.15
N VAL A 145 -16.69 41.03 -27.60
CA VAL A 145 -17.98 41.57 -28.05
C VAL A 145 -18.02 43.09 -27.88
N PHE A 146 -17.53 43.62 -26.75
CA PHE A 146 -17.48 45.06 -26.50
C PHE A 146 -16.61 45.81 -27.52
N PHE A 147 -15.53 45.20 -28.02
CA PHE A 147 -14.66 45.83 -29.02
C PHE A 147 -15.08 45.57 -30.47
N LEU A 148 -15.77 44.48 -30.79
CA LEU A 148 -16.17 44.18 -32.17
C LEU A 148 -17.52 44.78 -32.54
N VAL A 149 -18.48 44.86 -31.60
CA VAL A 149 -19.84 45.32 -31.89
C VAL A 149 -19.91 46.80 -32.25
N PRO A 150 -19.27 47.74 -31.50
CA PRO A 150 -19.35 49.16 -31.82
C PRO A 150 -18.73 49.50 -33.19
N PRO A 151 -17.49 49.06 -33.53
CA PRO A 151 -16.93 49.33 -34.86
C PRO A 151 -17.79 48.75 -35.99
N ALA A 152 -18.29 47.53 -35.85
CA ALA A 152 -19.18 46.93 -36.87
C ALA A 152 -20.48 47.73 -37.04
N TYR A 153 -21.06 48.21 -35.93
CA TYR A 153 -22.26 49.06 -35.95
C TYR A 153 -21.99 50.41 -36.61
N TYR A 154 -20.88 51.08 -36.27
CA TYR A 154 -20.52 52.37 -36.86
C TYR A 154 -20.16 52.25 -38.34
N VAL A 155 -19.41 51.21 -38.74
CA VAL A 155 -19.13 50.93 -40.15
C VAL A 155 -20.43 50.72 -40.93
N GLY A 156 -21.38 49.93 -40.39
CA GLY A 156 -22.70 49.72 -41.00
C GLY A 156 -23.51 51.02 -41.19
N LYS A 157 -23.38 51.98 -40.26
CA LYS A 157 -24.01 53.31 -40.35
C LYS A 157 -23.28 54.26 -41.32
N CYS A 158 -21.96 54.15 -41.45
CA CYS A 158 -21.17 55.01 -42.33
C CYS A 158 -21.25 54.62 -43.81
N ILE A 159 -21.43 53.34 -44.13
CA ILE A 159 -21.55 52.85 -45.52
C ILE A 159 -22.58 53.64 -46.35
N PRO A 160 -23.86 53.81 -45.93
CA PRO A 160 -24.84 54.53 -46.74
C PRO A 160 -24.52 56.02 -46.89
N VAL A 161 -23.92 56.66 -45.88
CA VAL A 161 -23.53 58.08 -45.95
C VAL A 161 -22.39 58.27 -46.95
N ILE A 162 -21.38 57.41 -46.93
CA ILE A 162 -20.29 57.43 -47.90
C ILE A 162 -20.83 57.12 -49.30
N THR A 163 -21.72 56.13 -49.43
CA THR A 163 -22.34 55.76 -50.72
C THR A 163 -23.11 56.93 -51.32
N ASP A 164 -23.82 57.70 -50.51
CA ASP A 164 -24.59 58.86 -50.96
C ASP A 164 -23.69 60.06 -51.30
N TYR A 165 -22.63 60.27 -50.53
CA TYR A 165 -21.61 61.28 -50.84
C TYR A 165 -20.92 60.99 -52.18
N LEU A 166 -20.47 59.75 -52.40
CA LEU A 166 -19.83 59.33 -53.65
C LEU A 166 -20.77 59.46 -54.85
N ARG A 167 -22.06 59.09 -54.70
CA ARG A 167 -23.07 59.28 -55.74
C ARG A 167 -23.26 60.76 -56.09
N THR A 168 -23.19 61.64 -55.09
CA THR A 168 -23.39 63.08 -55.29
C THR A 168 -22.16 63.72 -55.94
N THR A 169 -20.94 63.30 -55.57
CA THR A 169 -19.71 63.79 -56.20
C THR A 169 -19.57 63.36 -57.66
N ASP A 170 -19.94 62.11 -57.99
CA ASP A 170 -20.01 61.64 -59.39
C ASP A 170 -20.97 62.51 -60.22
N HIS A 171 -22.08 62.95 -59.61
CA HIS A 171 -23.05 63.84 -60.25
C HIS A 171 -22.53 65.27 -60.47
N ILE A 172 -21.65 65.77 -59.60
CA ILE A 172 -21.09 67.12 -59.71
C ILE A 172 -19.95 67.16 -60.73
N GLU A 173 -19.03 66.18 -60.72
CA GLU A 173 -17.97 66.08 -61.74
C GLU A 173 -18.54 65.94 -63.15
N GLY A 174 -19.61 65.16 -63.32
CA GLY A 174 -20.29 65.03 -64.62
C GLY A 174 -21.03 66.28 -65.11
N ASN A 175 -21.16 67.33 -64.29
CA ASN A 175 -21.83 68.60 -64.64
C ASN A 175 -20.86 69.79 -64.81
N GLU A 176 -19.59 69.63 -64.42
CA GLU A 176 -18.53 70.64 -64.64
C GLU A 176 -17.75 70.41 -65.96
N GLU A 177 -17.98 69.27 -66.64
CA GLU A 177 -17.49 69.03 -68.01
C GLU A 177 -18.38 69.72 -69.07
N TRP A 178 -18.22 71.04 -69.26
CA TRP A 178 -18.75 71.79 -70.42
C TRP A 178 -17.72 72.78 -70.99
#